data_AF-A0A2D4UM96-F1
#
_entry.id   AF-A0A2D4UM96-F1
#
_cell.length_a   1.000
_cell.length_b   1.000
_cell.length_c   1.000
_cell.angle_alpha   90.00
_cell.angle_beta   90.00
_cell.angle_gamma   90.00
#
_symmetry.space_group_name_H-M   'P 1'
#
loop_
_entity.id
_entity.type
_entity.pdbx_description
1 polymer ?
#
loop_
_entity_poly.entity_id
_entity_poly.type
_entity_poly.pdbx_seq_one_letter_code
_entity_poly.pdbx_strand_id
1 'polypeptide(L)'
;MNKGKITVSDIISAEKILGIEYSKQEREQMMNDLEDQIISAKTRRKSKFDNNVPTASKFDPRLPGFEMSNLTGLKISEKTYKCPSSDEDIAFASVAAQGHWIKTKQITSRRLTEIYLDRINKFQGQLNCYANVTGELALAEADAMDLLTEDYVSLGPLHGIPYGLKDLFDTKDIETAWGAEPYQNRLPLEDAEIVKRLRAAGAVLLGKTAVGALAYNDIWYGGRTKNPWNL
;
A
#
# COMPACT_ATOMS: atom_id res chain seq x y z
N MET A 1 -12.38 -42.45 0.74
CA MET A 1 -13.46 -42.21 -0.24
C MET A 1 -13.02 -41.12 -1.18
N ASN A 2 -12.92 -41.41 -2.47
CA ASN A 2 -12.62 -40.41 -3.50
C ASN A 2 -13.88 -39.54 -3.65
N LYS A 3 -14.03 -38.51 -2.81
CA LYS A 3 -15.11 -37.52 -3.01
C LYS A 3 -14.84 -36.90 -4.38
N GLY A 4 -15.80 -37.03 -5.29
CA GLY A 4 -15.68 -36.58 -6.68
C GLY A 4 -15.26 -35.12 -6.79
N LYS A 5 -14.83 -34.72 -7.98
CA LYS A 5 -14.46 -33.33 -8.29
C LYS A 5 -15.62 -32.40 -7.91
N ILE A 6 -15.32 -31.28 -7.25
CA ILE A 6 -16.33 -30.28 -6.93
C ILE A 6 -16.96 -29.75 -8.21
N THR A 7 -18.25 -29.45 -8.15
CA THR A 7 -19.06 -28.95 -9.25
C THR A 7 -19.77 -27.64 -8.86
N VAL A 8 -20.27 -26.91 -9.86
CA VAL A 8 -21.09 -25.71 -9.61
C VAL A 8 -22.33 -26.03 -8.78
N SER A 9 -22.92 -27.23 -8.91
CA SER A 9 -24.06 -27.63 -8.08
C SER A 9 -23.70 -27.79 -6.60
N ASP A 10 -22.46 -28.12 -6.26
CA ASP A 10 -22.00 -28.16 -4.88
C ASP A 10 -21.95 -26.74 -4.29
N ILE A 11 -21.50 -25.75 -5.07
CA ILE A 11 -21.50 -24.33 -4.68
C ILE A 11 -22.94 -23.85 -4.42
N ILE A 12 -23.86 -24.11 -5.36
CA ILE A 12 -25.28 -23.73 -5.22
C ILE A 12 -25.92 -24.40 -3.98
N SER A 13 -25.52 -25.64 -3.67
CA SER A 13 -26.01 -26.32 -2.47
C SER A 13 -25.47 -25.67 -1.18
N ALA A 14 -24.22 -25.21 -1.18
CA ALA A 14 -23.61 -24.50 -0.05
C ALA A 14 -24.19 -23.08 0.14
N GLU A 15 -24.47 -22.35 -0.94
CA GLU A 15 -25.14 -21.05 -0.94
C GLU A 15 -26.44 -21.08 -0.13
N LYS A 16 -27.26 -22.11 -0.34
CA LYS A 16 -28.52 -22.32 0.40
C LYS A 16 -28.31 -22.47 1.90
N ILE A 17 -27.23 -23.12 2.31
CA ILE A 17 -26.90 -23.31 3.73
C ILE A 17 -26.42 -22.00 4.36
N LEU A 18 -25.65 -21.21 3.61
CA LEU A 18 -25.05 -19.97 4.07
C LEU A 18 -25.98 -18.75 3.95
N GLY A 19 -27.09 -18.86 3.21
CA GLY A 19 -28.04 -17.76 3.02
C GLY A 19 -27.50 -16.65 2.12
N ILE A 20 -26.65 -16.99 1.15
CA ILE A 20 -26.03 -16.07 0.19
C ILE A 20 -26.34 -16.51 -1.23
N GLU A 21 -26.28 -15.58 -2.19
CA GLU A 21 -26.48 -15.87 -3.61
C GLU A 21 -25.35 -15.24 -4.42
N TYR A 22 -24.69 -16.04 -5.26
CA TYR A 22 -23.67 -15.58 -6.19
C TYR A 22 -24.22 -15.53 -7.62
N SER A 23 -23.65 -14.67 -8.46
CA SER A 23 -23.88 -14.66 -9.90
C SER A 23 -23.28 -15.91 -10.56
N LYS A 24 -23.67 -16.17 -11.81
CA LYS A 24 -23.09 -17.26 -12.61
C LYS A 24 -21.56 -17.09 -12.77
N GLN A 25 -21.11 -15.86 -13.02
CA GLN A 25 -19.71 -15.55 -13.26
C GLN A 25 -18.86 -15.75 -12.00
N GLU A 26 -19.36 -15.35 -10.83
CA GLU A 26 -18.68 -15.60 -9.55
C GLU A 26 -18.53 -17.09 -9.25
N ARG A 27 -19.58 -17.90 -9.52
CA ARG A 27 -19.50 -19.36 -9.35
C ARG A 27 -18.47 -20.00 -10.28
N GLU A 28 -18.42 -19.57 -11.54
CA GLU A 28 -17.42 -20.02 -12.51
C GLU A 28 -16.00 -19.62 -12.08
N GLN A 29 -15.84 -18.43 -11.52
CA GLN A 29 -14.55 -17.97 -10.98
C GLN A 29 -14.10 -18.83 -9.79
N MET A 30 -15.00 -19.15 -8.84
CA MET A 30 -14.68 -20.02 -7.70
C MET A 30 -14.20 -21.41 -8.15
N MET A 31 -14.80 -21.95 -9.21
CA MET A 31 -14.43 -23.26 -9.74
C MET A 31 -12.97 -23.33 -10.23
N ASN A 32 -12.36 -22.22 -10.63
CA ASN A 32 -10.97 -22.18 -11.07
C ASN A 32 -9.99 -22.46 -9.93
N ASP A 33 -10.33 -22.05 -8.71
CA ASP A 33 -9.40 -22.09 -7.56
C ASP A 33 -9.68 -23.23 -6.58
N LEU A 34 -10.92 -23.72 -6.52
CA LEU A 34 -11.36 -24.69 -5.49
C LEU A 34 -10.57 -26.01 -5.51
N GLU A 35 -10.20 -26.51 -6.68
CA GLU A 35 -9.42 -27.75 -6.77
C GLU A 35 -8.01 -27.55 -6.19
N ASP A 36 -7.34 -26.46 -6.55
CA ASP A 36 -6.01 -26.12 -6.03
C ASP A 36 -6.05 -25.86 -4.52
N GLN A 37 -7.12 -25.24 -4.01
CA GLN A 37 -7.33 -25.07 -2.57
C GLN A 37 -7.52 -26.42 -1.85
N ILE A 38 -8.26 -27.36 -2.43
CA ILE A 38 -8.44 -28.71 -1.89
C ILE A 38 -7.10 -29.46 -1.87
N ILE A 39 -6.33 -29.38 -2.96
CA ILE A 39 -4.99 -29.98 -3.05
C ILE A 39 -4.09 -29.37 -1.97
N SER A 40 -4.06 -28.05 -1.87
CA SER A 40 -3.29 -27.31 -0.87
C SER A 40 -3.67 -27.71 0.56
N ALA A 41 -4.97 -27.82 0.87
CA ALA A 41 -5.46 -28.26 2.17
C ALA A 41 -5.10 -29.73 2.46
N LYS A 42 -5.23 -30.63 1.49
CA LYS A 42 -4.80 -32.03 1.62
C LYS A 42 -3.29 -32.11 1.89
N THR A 43 -2.49 -31.32 1.18
CA THR A 43 -1.03 -31.25 1.38
C THR A 43 -0.69 -30.74 2.78
N ARG A 44 -1.30 -29.63 3.24
CA ARG A 44 -1.10 -29.14 4.62
C ARG A 44 -1.47 -30.17 5.68
N ARG A 45 -2.57 -30.92 5.50
CA ARG A 45 -3.00 -31.98 6.43
C ARG A 45 -2.06 -33.20 6.48
N LYS A 46 -1.20 -33.38 5.46
CA LYS A 46 -0.16 -34.44 5.51
C LYS A 46 0.97 -34.07 6.48
N SER A 47 1.22 -32.77 6.68
CA SER A 47 2.16 -32.29 7.69
C SER A 47 1.58 -32.55 9.09
N LYS A 48 2.27 -33.38 9.86
CA LYS A 48 1.95 -33.62 11.27
C LYS A 48 2.92 -32.83 12.13
N PHE A 49 2.39 -31.97 12.99
CA PHE A 49 3.13 -31.32 14.05
C PHE A 49 2.72 -31.97 15.37
N ASP A 50 3.68 -32.27 16.24
CA ASP A 50 3.37 -32.63 17.62
C ASP A 50 2.78 -31.38 18.30
N ASN A 51 1.78 -31.56 19.17
CA ASN A 51 1.20 -30.48 19.96
C ASN A 51 2.24 -29.77 20.85
N ASN A 52 3.38 -30.41 21.10
CA ASN A 52 4.51 -29.85 21.84
C ASN A 52 5.46 -29.01 20.99
N VAL A 53 5.27 -28.93 19.66
CA VAL A 53 6.07 -28.05 18.80
C VAL A 53 5.63 -26.61 19.05
N PRO A 54 6.47 -25.74 19.65
CA PRO A 54 6.11 -24.35 19.83
C PRO A 54 5.88 -23.70 18.46
N THR A 55 4.85 -22.89 18.35
CA THR A 55 4.72 -22.00 17.20
C THR A 55 5.97 -21.10 17.15
N ALA A 56 6.44 -20.78 15.95
CA ALA A 56 7.55 -19.85 15.79
C ALA A 56 7.09 -18.44 16.20
N SER A 57 7.15 -18.14 17.51
CA SER A 57 6.74 -16.85 18.08
C SER A 57 7.78 -15.75 17.85
N LYS A 58 8.98 -16.14 17.39
CA LYS A 58 10.07 -15.22 17.09
C LYS A 58 10.74 -15.64 15.80
N PHE A 59 10.55 -14.83 14.76
CA PHE A 59 11.43 -14.86 13.60
C PHE A 59 12.64 -13.99 13.92
N ASP A 60 13.81 -14.62 13.97
CA ASP A 60 15.08 -13.93 14.21
C ASP A 60 15.93 -14.02 12.94
N PRO A 61 15.92 -12.99 12.06
CA PRO A 61 16.67 -13.03 10.81
C PRO A 61 18.17 -12.80 11.01
N ARG A 62 18.63 -12.61 12.25
CA ARG A 62 20.04 -12.33 12.55
C ARG A 62 20.88 -13.59 12.30
N LEU A 63 22.03 -13.40 11.66
CA LEU A 63 22.98 -14.49 11.44
C LEU A 63 23.56 -14.98 12.77
N PRO A 64 23.97 -16.26 12.88
CA PRO A 64 24.66 -16.75 14.07
C PRO A 64 25.86 -15.86 14.46
N GLY A 65 25.91 -15.43 15.73
CA GLY A 65 26.96 -14.54 16.24
C GLY A 65 26.76 -13.03 15.95
N PHE A 66 25.67 -12.65 15.27
CA PHE A 66 25.36 -11.23 15.04
C PHE A 66 24.73 -10.60 16.30
N GLU A 67 25.44 -9.65 16.91
CA GLU A 67 24.91 -8.82 17.98
C GLU A 67 24.31 -7.53 17.42
N MET A 68 23.07 -7.21 17.82
CA MET A 68 22.46 -5.93 17.46
C MET A 68 23.26 -4.80 18.10
N SER A 69 23.60 -3.78 17.30
CA SER A 69 24.26 -2.60 17.82
C SER A 69 23.42 -1.91 18.88
N ASN A 70 24.04 -1.51 20.00
CA ASN A 70 23.41 -0.71 21.06
C ASN A 70 23.29 0.78 20.69
N LEU A 71 23.34 1.12 19.39
CA LEU A 71 23.17 2.50 18.95
C LEU A 71 21.79 3.01 19.39
N THR A 72 21.81 3.99 20.28
CA THR A 72 20.62 4.72 20.71
C THR A 72 20.60 6.05 19.96
N GLY A 73 19.45 6.39 19.38
CA GLY A 73 19.24 7.64 18.66
C GLY A 73 19.48 7.56 17.14
N LEU A 74 18.94 8.56 16.43
CA LEU A 74 19.05 8.70 14.98
C LEU A 74 20.33 9.49 14.64
N LYS A 75 21.28 8.87 13.94
CA LYS A 75 22.40 9.60 13.35
C LYS A 75 22.04 10.03 11.93
N ILE A 76 21.78 11.31 11.74
CA ILE A 76 21.49 11.87 10.42
C ILE A 76 22.80 11.97 9.64
N SER A 77 22.80 11.45 8.40
CA SER A 77 23.92 11.61 7.49
C SER A 77 23.96 13.03 6.94
N GLU A 78 25.11 13.68 7.03
CA GLU A 78 25.35 14.99 6.42
C GLU A 78 25.78 14.79 4.97
N LYS A 79 24.80 14.60 4.08
CA LYS A 79 25.03 14.51 2.64
C LYS A 79 24.36 15.68 1.94
N THR A 80 25.13 16.36 1.10
CA THR A 80 24.62 17.42 0.22
C THR A 80 24.23 16.81 -1.12
N TYR A 81 23.08 17.24 -1.64
CA TYR A 81 22.57 16.80 -2.93
C TYR A 81 22.36 18.02 -3.83
N LYS A 82 22.91 17.97 -5.05
CA LYS A 82 22.63 18.99 -6.06
C LYS A 82 21.23 18.75 -6.63
N CYS A 83 20.35 19.74 -6.58
CA CYS A 83 19.04 19.64 -7.22
C CYS A 83 19.22 19.62 -8.75
N PRO A 84 18.70 18.60 -9.47
CA PRO A 84 18.65 18.62 -10.92
C PRO A 84 17.61 19.62 -11.40
N SER A 85 17.69 20.00 -12.68
CA SER A 85 16.77 20.96 -13.30
C SER A 85 15.56 20.31 -13.97
N SER A 86 15.58 18.99 -14.19
CA SER A 86 14.48 18.28 -14.85
C SER A 86 13.53 17.66 -13.82
N ASP A 87 12.23 17.76 -14.06
CA ASP A 87 11.21 17.18 -13.18
C ASP A 87 11.30 15.66 -13.13
N GLU A 88 11.75 15.03 -14.21
CA GLU A 88 11.95 13.59 -14.27
C GLU A 88 13.07 13.15 -13.32
N ASP A 89 14.22 13.82 -13.35
CA ASP A 89 15.33 13.52 -12.45
C ASP A 89 14.96 13.82 -10.99
N ILE A 90 14.17 14.87 -10.73
CA ILE A 90 13.63 15.15 -9.39
C ILE A 90 12.73 14.00 -8.93
N ALA A 91 11.81 13.53 -9.77
CA ALA A 91 10.84 12.50 -9.43
C ALA A 91 11.49 11.12 -9.18
N PHE A 92 12.59 10.82 -9.86
CA PHE A 92 13.35 9.57 -9.69
C PHE A 92 14.48 9.67 -8.65
N ALA A 93 14.73 10.84 -8.07
CA ALA A 93 15.69 10.99 -6.99
C ALA A 93 15.26 10.26 -5.72
N SER A 94 16.22 9.91 -4.88
CA SER A 94 15.93 9.31 -3.57
C SER A 94 15.20 10.29 -2.65
N VAL A 95 14.37 9.77 -1.74
CA VAL A 95 13.71 10.54 -0.67
C VAL A 95 14.71 11.39 0.13
N ALA A 96 15.92 10.89 0.37
CA ALA A 96 16.97 11.65 1.06
C ALA A 96 17.40 12.92 0.30
N ALA A 97 17.46 12.85 -1.03
CA ALA A 97 17.80 14.00 -1.88
C ALA A 97 16.64 15.00 -1.91
N GLN A 98 15.41 14.51 -2.11
CA GLN A 98 14.20 15.34 -2.11
C GLN A 98 13.99 16.06 -0.77
N GLY A 99 14.13 15.35 0.34
CA GLY A 99 14.07 15.94 1.68
C GLY A 99 15.17 16.94 1.94
N HIS A 100 16.39 16.71 1.41
CA HIS A 100 17.45 17.70 1.44
C HIS A 100 17.08 18.97 0.67
N TRP A 101 16.51 18.85 -0.53
CA TRP A 101 16.12 20.00 -1.35
C TRP A 101 14.99 20.82 -0.74
N ILE A 102 13.98 20.17 -0.13
CA ILE A 102 12.93 20.87 0.64
C ILE A 102 13.55 21.60 1.84
N LYS A 103 14.33 20.88 2.67
CA LYS A 103 14.97 21.46 3.87
C LYS A 103 15.88 22.65 3.55
N THR A 104 16.55 22.61 2.40
CA THR A 104 17.46 23.67 1.95
C THR A 104 16.79 24.70 1.03
N LYS A 105 15.46 24.63 0.87
CA LYS A 105 14.63 25.52 0.03
C LYS A 105 15.07 25.55 -1.46
N GLN A 106 15.72 24.49 -1.94
CA GLN A 106 16.04 24.33 -3.36
C GLN A 106 14.79 24.02 -4.19
N ILE A 107 13.81 23.32 -3.59
CA ILE A 107 12.45 23.15 -4.09
C ILE A 107 11.48 23.27 -2.92
N THR A 108 10.20 23.46 -3.20
CA THR A 108 9.14 23.43 -2.20
C THR A 108 8.45 22.07 -2.16
N SER A 109 7.79 21.76 -1.04
CA SER A 109 6.92 20.58 -0.91
C SER A 109 5.78 20.64 -1.93
N ARG A 110 5.19 21.83 -2.14
CA ARG A 110 4.18 22.04 -3.17
C ARG A 110 4.70 21.66 -4.55
N ARG A 111 5.90 22.12 -4.93
CA ARG A 111 6.49 21.83 -6.23
C ARG A 111 6.73 20.33 -6.42
N LEU A 112 7.24 19.65 -5.40
CA LEU A 112 7.45 18.20 -5.47
C LEU A 112 6.13 17.43 -5.60
N THR A 113 5.09 17.88 -4.88
CA THR A 113 3.74 17.32 -4.95
C THR A 113 3.13 17.48 -6.34
N GLU A 114 3.23 18.67 -6.94
CA GLU A 114 2.79 18.95 -8.31
C GLU A 114 3.46 18.02 -9.33
N ILE A 115 4.80 17.83 -9.24
CA ILE A 115 5.54 16.90 -10.11
C ILE A 115 4.95 15.49 -10.04
N TYR A 116 4.61 15.00 -8.85
CA TYR A 116 4.03 13.66 -8.71
C TYR A 116 2.57 13.57 -9.16
N LEU A 117 1.75 14.59 -8.90
CA LEU A 117 0.36 14.64 -9.40
C LEU A 117 0.33 14.68 -10.94
N ASP A 118 1.23 15.43 -11.58
CA ASP A 118 1.36 15.45 -13.05
C ASP A 118 1.73 14.08 -13.61
N ARG A 119 2.64 13.36 -12.93
CA ARG A 119 3.00 11.98 -13.31
C ARG A 119 1.84 11.02 -13.11
N ILE A 120 1.09 11.14 -12.03
CA ILE A 120 -0.12 10.33 -11.80
C ILE A 120 -1.11 10.57 -12.95
N ASN A 121 -1.39 11.83 -13.28
CA ASN A 121 -2.27 12.18 -14.40
C ASN A 121 -1.79 11.59 -15.74
N LYS A 122 -0.48 11.60 -15.99
CA LYS A 122 0.12 11.07 -17.22
C LYS A 122 0.05 9.53 -17.33
N PHE A 123 0.26 8.81 -16.23
CA PHE A 123 0.50 7.36 -16.26
C PHE A 123 -0.63 6.50 -15.69
N GLN A 124 -1.53 7.06 -14.86
CA GLN A 124 -2.58 6.29 -14.20
C GLN A 124 -3.49 5.56 -15.19
N GLY A 125 -3.81 6.16 -16.35
CA GLY A 125 -4.62 5.49 -17.38
C GLY A 125 -3.97 4.24 -17.99
N GLN A 126 -2.64 4.12 -17.92
CA GLN A 126 -1.89 2.95 -18.40
C GLN A 126 -1.60 1.95 -17.29
N LEU A 127 -1.26 2.44 -16.09
CA LEU A 127 -0.81 1.61 -14.97
C LEU A 127 -1.93 1.15 -14.06
N ASN A 128 -3.01 1.93 -13.96
CA ASN A 128 -4.16 1.68 -13.09
C ASN A 128 -3.75 1.35 -11.64
N CYS A 129 -2.86 2.16 -11.07
CA CYS A 129 -2.13 1.86 -9.82
C CYS A 129 -2.57 2.70 -8.61
N TYR A 130 -3.44 3.69 -8.80
CA TYR A 130 -4.16 4.41 -7.75
C TYR A 130 -5.64 3.99 -7.72
N ALA A 131 -6.15 3.76 -6.52
CA ALA A 131 -7.58 3.60 -6.25
C ALA A 131 -8.28 4.95 -6.10
N ASN A 132 -7.62 5.89 -5.42
CA ASN A 132 -8.12 7.24 -5.23
C ASN A 132 -6.91 8.21 -5.20
N VAL A 133 -7.03 9.35 -5.86
CA VAL A 133 -5.99 10.40 -5.88
C VAL A 133 -6.52 11.60 -5.09
N THR A 134 -5.78 12.03 -4.08
CA THR A 134 -6.21 13.09 -3.15
C THR A 134 -5.57 14.43 -3.51
N GLY A 135 -5.67 14.84 -4.79
CA GLY A 135 -4.89 15.95 -5.35
C GLY A 135 -5.03 17.28 -4.60
N GLU A 136 -6.25 17.71 -4.31
CA GLU A 136 -6.49 18.96 -3.57
C GLU A 136 -5.96 18.89 -2.13
N LEU A 137 -6.22 17.78 -1.44
CA LEU A 137 -5.68 17.54 -0.09
C LEU A 137 -4.16 17.52 -0.09
N ALA A 138 -3.54 16.83 -1.07
CA ALA A 138 -2.09 16.74 -1.20
C ALA A 138 -1.45 18.12 -1.35
N LEU A 139 -2.04 18.98 -2.20
CA LEU A 139 -1.56 20.35 -2.38
C LEU A 139 -1.72 21.17 -1.10
N ALA A 140 -2.85 21.04 -0.39
CA ALA A 140 -3.09 21.75 0.86
C ALA A 140 -2.13 21.29 1.98
N GLU A 141 -1.88 19.99 2.10
CA GLU A 141 -0.89 19.42 3.04
C GLU A 141 0.53 19.90 2.70
N ALA A 142 0.89 19.95 1.41
CA ALA A 142 2.18 20.45 0.95
C ALA A 142 2.39 21.94 1.25
N ASP A 143 1.37 22.76 0.98
CA ASP A 143 1.39 24.20 1.31
C ASP A 143 1.61 24.42 2.81
N ALA A 144 0.98 23.61 3.67
CA ALA A 144 1.19 23.68 5.12
C ALA A 144 2.64 23.33 5.51
N MET A 145 3.28 22.38 4.83
CA MET A 145 4.68 22.03 5.08
C MET A 145 5.64 23.11 4.58
N ASP A 146 5.30 23.81 3.49
CA ASP A 146 6.07 24.95 3.01
C ASP A 146 5.99 26.13 3.99
N LEU A 147 4.83 26.42 4.58
CA LEU A 147 4.70 27.43 5.64
C LEU A 147 5.61 27.13 6.84
N LEU A 148 5.63 25.89 7.32
CA LEU A 148 6.54 25.48 8.40
C LEU A 148 8.02 25.62 7.99
N THR A 149 8.34 25.30 6.73
CA THR A 149 9.70 25.44 6.20
C THR A 149 10.15 26.91 6.16
N GLU A 150 9.22 27.83 5.86
CA GLU A 150 9.48 29.27 5.93
C GLU A 150 9.78 29.74 7.35
N ASP A 151 9.10 29.17 8.35
CA ASP A 151 9.34 29.42 9.77
C ASP A 151 10.56 28.65 10.34
N TYR A 152 11.39 28.05 9.48
CA TYR A 152 12.54 27.22 9.85
C TYR A 152 12.18 26.01 10.74
N VAL A 153 10.93 25.55 10.68
CA VAL A 153 10.43 24.36 11.36
C VAL A 153 10.50 23.15 10.45
N SER A 154 11.05 22.05 10.96
CA SER A 154 11.05 20.74 10.28
C SER A 154 10.49 19.69 11.21
N LEU A 155 9.46 18.96 10.75
CA LEU A 155 8.79 17.90 11.52
C LEU A 155 9.55 16.56 11.49
N GLY A 156 10.64 16.48 10.73
CA GLY A 156 11.50 15.31 10.65
C GLY A 156 11.85 14.90 9.23
N PRO A 157 12.38 13.68 9.03
CA PRO A 157 12.91 13.25 7.73
C PRO A 157 11.89 13.16 6.58
N LEU A 158 10.58 13.13 6.89
CA LEU A 158 9.50 13.03 5.89
C LEU A 158 8.74 14.35 5.69
N HIS A 159 9.22 15.45 6.29
CA HIS A 159 8.61 16.77 6.18
C HIS A 159 8.45 17.18 4.70
N GLY A 160 7.21 17.39 4.28
CA GLY A 160 6.86 17.79 2.91
C GLY A 160 7.04 16.71 1.84
N ILE A 161 7.31 15.45 2.21
CA ILE A 161 7.55 14.36 1.25
C ILE A 161 6.23 13.74 0.78
N PRO A 162 5.94 13.71 -0.53
CA PRO A 162 4.75 13.05 -1.07
C PRO A 162 4.85 11.53 -0.97
N TYR A 163 3.73 10.87 -0.66
CA TYR A 163 3.65 9.41 -0.61
C TYR A 163 2.31 8.88 -1.10
N GLY A 164 2.32 7.66 -1.64
CA GLY A 164 1.12 6.87 -1.90
C GLY A 164 0.87 5.88 -0.77
N LEU A 165 -0.37 5.75 -0.33
CA LEU A 165 -0.77 4.86 0.76
C LEU A 165 -1.55 3.68 0.21
N LYS A 166 -1.10 2.45 0.46
CA LYS A 166 -1.86 1.26 0.05
C LYS A 166 -3.30 1.35 0.54
N ASP A 167 -4.27 1.01 -0.31
CA ASP A 167 -5.70 1.02 -0.03
C ASP A 167 -6.14 -0.10 0.96
N LEU A 168 -5.38 -0.27 2.04
CA LEU A 168 -5.62 -1.17 3.16
C LEU A 168 -5.67 -0.41 4.50
N PHE A 169 -5.05 0.77 4.54
CA PHE A 169 -4.91 1.54 5.76
C PHE A 169 -5.99 2.59 5.84
N ASP A 170 -6.84 2.51 6.86
CA ASP A 170 -7.90 3.48 7.09
C ASP A 170 -7.33 4.89 7.17
N THR A 171 -7.97 5.80 6.44
CA THR A 171 -7.64 7.22 6.43
C THR A 171 -8.95 7.96 6.60
N LYS A 172 -9.02 8.76 7.67
CA LYS A 172 -10.24 9.47 8.03
C LYS A 172 -10.72 10.31 6.85
N ASP A 173 -12.00 10.18 6.52
CA ASP A 173 -12.69 10.92 5.45
C ASP A 173 -12.10 10.70 4.04
N ILE A 174 -11.32 9.64 3.83
CA ILE A 174 -10.82 9.24 2.50
C ILE A 174 -11.20 7.78 2.25
N GLU A 175 -11.87 7.52 1.14
CA GLU A 175 -12.34 6.18 0.76
C GLU A 175 -11.20 5.15 0.89
N THR A 176 -11.50 4.05 1.60
CA THR A 176 -10.56 2.95 1.80
C THR A 176 -11.28 1.62 1.58
N ALA A 177 -11.09 1.06 0.39
CA ALA A 177 -11.96 0.01 -0.15
C ALA A 177 -11.34 -1.39 -0.11
N TRP A 178 -10.10 -1.53 0.36
CA TRP A 178 -9.41 -2.82 0.44
C TRP A 178 -9.33 -3.55 -0.89
N GLY A 179 -9.40 -2.82 -2.01
CA GLY A 179 -9.46 -3.39 -3.34
C GLY A 179 -10.72 -4.22 -3.66
N ALA A 180 -11.70 -4.29 -2.75
CA ALA A 180 -12.83 -5.20 -2.86
C ALA A 180 -14.15 -4.45 -3.11
N GLU A 181 -14.92 -4.90 -4.09
CA GLU A 181 -16.15 -4.24 -4.57
C GLU A 181 -17.20 -3.95 -3.48
N PRO A 182 -17.44 -4.83 -2.48
CA PRO A 182 -18.40 -4.53 -1.41
C PRO A 182 -18.02 -3.32 -0.55
N TYR A 183 -16.74 -2.92 -0.55
CA TYR A 183 -16.21 -1.83 0.26
C TYR A 183 -15.82 -0.60 -0.56
N GLN A 184 -16.15 -0.55 -1.86
CA GLN A 184 -15.70 0.51 -2.78
C GLN A 184 -16.02 1.94 -2.29
N ASN A 185 -17.13 2.11 -1.57
CA ASN A 185 -17.57 3.40 -1.02
C ASN A 185 -17.35 3.52 0.50
N ARG A 186 -16.47 2.69 1.08
CA ARG A 186 -16.26 2.68 2.54
C ARG A 186 -15.42 3.88 2.94
N LEU A 187 -15.99 4.72 3.81
CA LEU A 187 -15.34 5.89 4.38
C LEU A 187 -14.98 5.66 5.85
N PRO A 188 -13.68 5.51 6.19
CA PRO A 188 -13.24 5.38 7.57
C PRO A 188 -13.49 6.65 8.39
N LEU A 189 -13.87 6.49 9.66
CA LEU A 189 -14.06 7.59 10.61
C LEU A 189 -12.78 7.99 11.34
N GLU A 190 -11.75 7.14 11.28
CA GLU A 190 -10.48 7.35 11.96
C GLU A 190 -9.31 6.94 11.09
N ASP A 191 -8.15 7.55 11.38
CA ASP A 191 -6.88 7.17 10.79
C ASP A 191 -6.33 5.88 11.43
N ALA A 192 -5.77 5.00 10.60
CA ALA A 192 -4.87 3.96 11.07
C ALA A 192 -3.62 4.59 11.71
N GLU A 193 -2.99 3.87 12.64
CA GLU A 193 -1.83 4.36 13.39
C GLU A 193 -0.66 4.83 12.50
N ILE A 194 -0.42 4.14 11.38
CA ILE A 194 0.61 4.55 10.41
C ILE A 194 0.30 5.91 9.76
N VAL A 195 -0.99 6.20 9.50
CA VAL A 195 -1.42 7.47 8.90
C VAL A 195 -1.22 8.61 9.89
N LYS A 196 -1.57 8.39 11.16
CA LYS A 196 -1.32 9.37 12.25
C LYS A 196 0.17 9.72 12.33
N ARG A 197 1.05 8.72 12.25
CA ARG A 197 2.51 8.91 12.28
C ARG A 197 3.05 9.64 11.05
N LEU A 198 2.55 9.32 9.87
CA LEU A 198 2.96 9.98 8.63
C LEU A 198 2.53 11.45 8.61
N ARG A 199 1.30 11.75 9.02
CA ARG A 199 0.81 13.12 9.20
C ARG A 199 1.62 13.89 10.23
N ALA A 200 1.90 13.27 11.39
CA ALA A 200 2.73 13.89 12.43
C ALA A 200 4.18 14.16 11.96
N ALA A 201 4.69 13.37 11.01
CA ALA A 201 6.01 13.58 10.40
C ALA A 201 5.99 14.59 9.25
N GLY A 202 4.83 15.17 8.91
CA GLY A 202 4.67 16.13 7.83
C GLY A 202 4.70 15.53 6.42
N ALA A 203 4.45 14.23 6.28
CA ALA A 203 4.36 13.60 4.95
C ALA A 203 3.04 14.00 4.24
N VAL A 204 3.09 14.11 2.91
CA VAL A 204 1.98 14.59 2.08
C VAL A 204 1.32 13.43 1.34
N LEU A 205 0.03 13.18 1.57
CA LEU A 205 -0.67 12.06 0.96
C LEU A 205 -1.11 12.37 -0.48
N LEU A 206 -0.50 11.71 -1.47
CA LEU A 206 -0.91 11.80 -2.88
C LEU A 206 -2.20 11.05 -3.18
N GLY A 207 -2.45 9.97 -2.45
CA GLY A 207 -3.64 9.16 -2.62
C GLY A 207 -3.50 7.71 -2.16
N LYS A 208 -4.56 6.95 -2.41
CA LYS A 208 -4.69 5.52 -2.10
C LYS A 208 -4.19 4.71 -3.28
N THR A 209 -3.14 3.91 -3.10
CA THR A 209 -2.63 3.02 -4.16
C THR A 209 -3.46 1.74 -4.22
N ALA A 210 -3.73 1.28 -5.44
CA ALA A 210 -4.53 0.11 -5.71
C ALA A 210 -3.92 -1.15 -5.09
N VAL A 211 -4.79 -2.03 -4.61
CA VAL A 211 -4.43 -3.33 -4.02
C VAL A 211 -5.44 -4.36 -4.50
N GLY A 212 -5.00 -5.58 -4.79
CA GLY A 212 -5.95 -6.68 -5.06
C GLY A 212 -6.91 -6.91 -3.90
N ALA A 213 -8.11 -7.39 -4.20
CA ALA A 213 -9.19 -7.53 -3.24
C ALA A 213 -8.74 -8.23 -1.95
N LEU A 214 -8.91 -7.57 -0.80
CA LEU A 214 -8.51 -8.06 0.53
C LEU A 214 -7.03 -8.47 0.61
N ALA A 215 -6.16 -7.71 -0.05
CA ALA A 215 -4.73 -7.97 -0.18
C ALA A 215 -4.37 -9.26 -0.94
N TYR A 216 -5.27 -9.74 -1.79
CA TYR A 216 -5.08 -10.94 -2.60
C TYR A 216 -4.89 -10.60 -4.08
N ASN A 217 -3.78 -11.07 -4.65
CA ASN A 217 -3.40 -10.88 -6.06
C ASN A 217 -3.41 -9.41 -6.52
N ASP A 218 -3.65 -9.17 -7.81
CA ASP A 218 -3.51 -7.88 -8.50
C ASP A 218 -4.82 -7.37 -9.15
N ILE A 219 -5.92 -8.08 -8.92
CA ILE A 219 -7.27 -7.69 -9.39
C ILE A 219 -8.02 -7.03 -8.24
N TRP A 220 -8.54 -5.84 -8.50
CA TRP A 220 -9.29 -5.00 -7.58
C TRP A 220 -10.55 -4.46 -8.26
N TYR A 221 -11.47 -3.85 -7.52
CA TYR A 221 -12.74 -3.38 -8.11
C TYR A 221 -12.56 -2.40 -9.28
N GLY A 222 -11.44 -1.66 -9.30
CA GLY A 222 -11.05 -0.75 -10.39
C GLY A 222 -10.33 -1.43 -11.57
N GLY A 223 -10.23 -2.76 -11.59
CA GLY A 223 -9.59 -3.54 -12.65
C GLY A 223 -8.30 -4.23 -12.19
N ARG A 224 -7.22 -4.07 -12.97
CA ARG A 224 -5.93 -4.72 -12.70
C ARG A 224 -4.79 -3.71 -12.80
N THR A 225 -3.94 -3.66 -11.79
CA THR A 225 -2.70 -2.85 -11.84
C THR A 225 -1.73 -3.47 -12.84
N LYS A 226 -1.13 -2.64 -13.70
CA LYS A 226 -0.16 -3.10 -14.71
C LYS A 226 1.28 -2.86 -14.28
N ASN A 227 2.17 -3.70 -14.80
CA ASN A 227 3.61 -3.58 -14.54
C ASN A 227 4.20 -2.47 -15.43
N PRO A 228 4.85 -1.43 -14.88
CA PRO A 228 5.45 -0.36 -15.67
C PRO A 228 6.58 -0.82 -16.62
N TRP A 229 7.12 -2.02 -16.42
CA TRP A 229 8.14 -2.62 -17.28
C TRP A 229 7.55 -3.53 -18.37
N ASN A 230 6.24 -3.81 -18.34
CA ASN A 230 5.53 -4.66 -19.31
C ASN A 230 4.00 -4.40 -19.26
N LEU A 231 3.49 -3.57 -20.19
CA LEU A 231 2.10 -3.06 -20.22
C LEU A 231 1.09 -3.94 -20.97
#